data_AF-A0A6M0RC82-F1
#
_entry.id   AF-A0A6M0RC82-F1
#
_cell.length_a   1.000
_cell.length_b   1.000
_cell.length_c   1.000
_cell.angle_alpha   90.00
_cell.angle_beta   90.00
_cell.angle_gamma   90.00
#
_symmetry.space_group_name_H-M   'P 1'
#
loop_
_entity.id
_entity.type
_entity.pdbx_description
1 polymer ?
#
loop_
_entity_poly.entity_id
_entity_poly.type
_entity_poly.pdbx_seq_one_letter_code
_entity_poly.pdbx_strand_id
1 'polypeptide(L)'
;MSRFRWDEIPYPGEVFGPIGEGEDAGSWPLKFFIRNDKDEFCDLKGNKIAFEIETPKDTMSFATNELNQIKTILENLTDKQKEIASYWSSENLILLCLNTVSTLLKNYKVPTMDSARILSIMGDAFNDAMALTYYFKYKFKIPRPIQLEPNLKTYLKSSYDPSYPVGHAVIAGVFSTVLSYFFPDEIGQLNNTAEEAAMSKVYGGIHYPIDAKQGLRLGRQIGSIIVDSIKDDSNSLGNSINNIYRKS
;
A
#
# COMPACT_ATOMS: atom_id res chain seq x y z
N MET A 1 -23.04 -7.19 4.74
CA MET A 1 -21.74 -7.88 4.91
C MET A 1 -21.59 -8.78 3.69
N SER A 2 -20.44 -8.73 3.01
CA SER A 2 -20.14 -9.63 1.88
C SER A 2 -20.48 -11.07 2.27
N ARG A 3 -21.23 -11.77 1.41
CA ARG A 3 -21.61 -13.19 1.60
C ARG A 3 -20.40 -14.14 1.53
N PHE A 4 -19.22 -13.62 1.17
CA PHE A 4 -17.99 -14.37 0.96
C PHE A 4 -16.88 -13.76 1.81
N ARG A 5 -16.39 -14.51 2.80
CA ARG A 5 -15.25 -14.09 3.62
C ARG A 5 -14.02 -14.92 3.29
N TRP A 6 -12.88 -14.25 3.24
CA TRP A 6 -11.58 -14.84 2.90
C TRP A 6 -11.21 -16.02 3.80
N ASP A 7 -11.52 -15.95 5.10
CA ASP A 7 -11.23 -16.99 6.10
C ASP A 7 -12.19 -18.19 6.04
N GLU A 8 -13.26 -18.12 5.24
CA GLU A 8 -14.27 -19.17 5.11
C GLU A 8 -14.14 -19.98 3.81
N ILE A 9 -13.37 -19.49 2.83
CA ILE A 9 -13.22 -20.11 1.52
C ILE A 9 -11.82 -20.71 1.40
N PRO A 10 -11.68 -22.04 1.24
CA PRO A 10 -10.37 -22.66 1.07
C PRO A 10 -9.65 -22.18 -0.21
N TYR A 11 -8.33 -22.18 -0.18
CA TYR A 11 -7.53 -22.03 -1.40
C TYR A 11 -7.61 -23.31 -2.25
N PRO A 12 -7.32 -23.25 -3.56
CA PRO A 12 -7.36 -24.42 -4.43
C PRO A 12 -6.51 -25.58 -3.90
N GLY A 13 -7.13 -26.74 -3.69
CA GLY A 13 -6.47 -27.94 -3.14
C GLY A 13 -6.53 -28.07 -1.62
N GLU A 14 -7.10 -27.09 -0.91
CA GLU A 14 -7.25 -27.11 0.54
C GLU A 14 -8.69 -27.43 0.97
N VAL A 15 -8.82 -27.93 2.21
CA VAL A 15 -10.11 -28.34 2.79
C VAL A 15 -10.67 -27.29 3.75
N PHE A 16 -9.78 -26.56 4.42
CA PHE A 16 -10.14 -25.55 5.42
C PHE A 16 -9.82 -24.15 4.92
N GLY A 17 -10.48 -23.15 5.51
CA GLY A 17 -10.12 -21.77 5.28
C GLY A 17 -8.66 -21.48 5.70
N PRO A 18 -8.02 -20.48 5.08
CA PRO A 18 -6.64 -20.14 5.35
C PRO A 18 -6.43 -19.61 6.79
N ILE A 19 -5.24 -19.86 7.34
CA ILE A 19 -4.73 -19.15 8.52
C ILE A 19 -3.93 -17.96 7.99
N GLY A 20 -4.26 -16.75 8.43
CA GLY A 20 -3.68 -15.52 7.89
C GLY A 20 -2.24 -15.27 8.32
N GLU A 21 -1.44 -14.78 7.39
CA GLU A 21 -0.15 -14.18 7.71
C GLU A 21 -0.35 -12.80 8.35
N GLY A 22 0.35 -12.51 9.45
CA GLY A 22 0.38 -11.17 10.06
C GLY A 22 -0.97 -10.66 10.58
N GLU A 23 -1.89 -11.54 11.00
CA GLU A 23 -3.22 -11.15 11.50
C GLU A 23 -3.19 -10.10 12.62
N ASP A 24 -2.14 -10.13 13.45
CA ASP A 24 -1.92 -9.20 14.56
C ASP A 24 -1.26 -7.88 14.15
N ALA A 25 -0.75 -7.76 12.92
CA ALA A 25 0.00 -6.58 12.46
C ALA A 25 -0.83 -5.29 12.53
N GLY A 26 -2.15 -5.38 12.40
CA GLY A 26 -3.06 -4.25 12.58
C GLY A 26 -3.12 -3.67 14.00
N SER A 27 -2.53 -4.35 14.98
CA SER A 27 -2.45 -3.93 16.39
C SER A 27 -1.08 -3.39 16.79
N TRP A 28 -0.10 -3.43 15.88
CA TRP A 28 1.25 -3.00 16.18
C TRP A 28 1.31 -1.48 16.47
N PRO A 29 2.27 -1.02 17.30
CA PRO A 29 2.45 0.40 17.57
C PRO A 29 2.73 1.18 16.29
N LEU A 30 2.15 2.38 16.22
CA LEU A 30 2.29 3.29 15.09
C LEU A 30 3.08 4.53 15.49
N LYS A 31 3.87 5.07 14.56
CA LYS A 31 4.70 6.26 14.79
C LYS A 31 3.95 7.56 14.57
N PHE A 32 3.17 7.64 13.50
CA PHE A 32 2.49 8.85 13.02
C PHE A 32 0.99 8.84 13.31
N PHE A 33 0.50 7.78 13.97
CA PHE A 33 -0.91 7.57 14.28
C PHE A 33 -1.06 7.14 15.72
N ILE A 34 -2.18 7.52 16.33
CA ILE A 34 -2.56 7.12 17.69
C ILE A 34 -3.80 6.24 17.58
N ARG A 35 -3.82 5.11 18.32
CA ARG A 35 -5.04 4.34 18.56
C ARG A 35 -5.59 4.74 19.92
N ASN A 36 -6.77 5.36 19.95
CA ASN A 36 -7.38 5.81 21.20
C ASN A 36 -8.05 4.65 21.96
N ASP A 37 -8.54 4.93 23.17
CA ASP A 37 -9.20 3.94 24.05
C ASP A 37 -10.49 3.32 23.44
N LYS A 38 -11.02 3.90 22.36
CA LYS A 38 -12.18 3.40 21.61
C LYS A 38 -11.79 2.60 20.37
N ASP A 39 -10.50 2.26 20.24
CA ASP A 39 -9.94 1.56 19.09
C ASP A 39 -9.98 2.36 17.76
N GLU A 40 -10.10 3.68 17.86
CA GLU A 40 -10.15 4.57 16.69
C GLU A 40 -8.77 5.14 16.38
N PHE A 41 -8.45 5.21 15.08
CA PHE A 41 -7.22 5.85 14.62
C PHE A 41 -7.35 7.38 14.61
N CYS A 42 -6.36 8.03 15.18
CA CYS A 42 -6.24 9.48 15.29
C CYS A 42 -4.88 9.93 14.73
N ASP A 43 -4.81 11.19 14.30
CA ASP A 43 -3.53 11.84 14.03
C ASP A 43 -2.77 12.11 15.35
N LEU A 44 -1.53 12.59 15.26
CA LEU A 44 -0.71 12.92 16.44
C LEU A 44 -1.29 14.07 17.30
N LYS A 45 -2.27 14.83 16.79
CA LYS A 45 -2.98 15.88 17.52
C LYS A 45 -4.23 15.34 18.22
N GLY A 46 -4.52 14.05 18.10
CA GLY A 46 -5.70 13.40 18.68
C GLY A 46 -6.97 13.58 17.86
N ASN A 47 -6.89 14.13 16.64
CA ASN A 47 -8.06 14.24 15.76
C ASN A 47 -8.35 12.88 15.15
N LYS A 48 -9.61 12.45 15.23
CA LYS A 48 -10.05 11.20 14.62
C LYS A 48 -9.87 11.23 13.11
N ILE A 49 -9.30 10.16 12.56
CA ILE A 49 -9.09 10.01 11.12
C ILE A 49 -10.31 9.31 10.51
N ALA A 50 -10.87 9.94 9.48
CA ALA A 50 -11.82 9.30 8.58
C ALA A 50 -11.06 8.77 7.37
N PHE A 51 -10.76 7.46 7.36
CA PHE A 51 -10.08 6.87 6.22
C PHE A 51 -10.95 6.89 4.98
N GLU A 52 -10.35 7.29 3.87
CA GLU A 52 -10.99 7.46 2.59
C GLU A 52 -11.22 6.15 1.82
N ILE A 53 -10.52 5.08 2.24
CA ILE A 53 -10.70 3.74 1.66
C ILE A 53 -12.18 3.35 1.73
N GLU A 54 -12.73 2.93 0.60
CA GLU A 54 -14.12 2.55 0.54
C GLU A 54 -14.36 1.26 1.34
N THR A 55 -15.40 1.25 2.15
CA THR A 55 -15.85 0.00 2.79
C THR A 55 -16.43 -0.91 1.71
N PRO A 56 -15.96 -2.17 1.59
CA PRO A 56 -16.53 -3.12 0.66
C PRO A 56 -18.03 -3.32 0.86
N LYS A 57 -18.78 -3.26 -0.25
CA LYS A 57 -20.24 -3.42 -0.30
C LYS A 57 -20.58 -4.46 -1.36
N ASP A 58 -21.77 -5.06 -1.25
CA ASP A 58 -22.24 -6.06 -2.22
C ASP A 58 -22.28 -5.50 -3.65
N THR A 59 -22.46 -4.19 -3.81
CA THR A 59 -22.39 -3.49 -5.11
C THR A 59 -21.02 -3.56 -5.78
N MET A 60 -19.92 -3.72 -5.03
CA MET A 60 -18.60 -3.94 -5.61
C MET A 60 -18.50 -5.29 -6.34
N SER A 61 -19.40 -6.25 -6.04
CA SER A 61 -19.63 -7.42 -6.89
C SER A 61 -18.37 -8.27 -7.15
N PHE A 62 -17.62 -8.59 -6.09
CA PHE A 62 -16.35 -9.33 -6.19
C PHE A 62 -16.45 -10.67 -6.94
N ALA A 63 -17.51 -11.44 -6.68
CA ALA A 63 -17.75 -12.74 -7.32
C ALA A 63 -18.23 -12.67 -8.77
N THR A 64 -18.52 -11.47 -9.29
CA THR A 64 -18.99 -11.28 -10.66
C THR A 64 -18.15 -10.24 -11.39
N ASN A 65 -18.44 -8.95 -11.21
CA ASN A 65 -17.82 -7.89 -12.00
C ASN A 65 -16.31 -7.80 -11.81
N GLU A 66 -15.80 -7.84 -10.57
CA GLU A 66 -14.35 -7.75 -10.33
C GLU A 66 -13.61 -9.01 -10.78
N LEU A 67 -14.20 -10.19 -10.54
CA LEU A 67 -13.63 -11.46 -11.03
C LEU A 67 -13.60 -11.53 -12.56
N ASN A 68 -14.65 -11.07 -13.24
CA ASN A 68 -14.69 -11.01 -14.70
C ASN A 68 -13.63 -10.06 -15.26
N GLN A 69 -13.40 -8.90 -14.63
CA GLN A 69 -12.31 -8.00 -15.01
C GLN A 69 -10.94 -8.71 -14.93
N ILE A 70 -10.69 -9.49 -13.88
CA ILE A 70 -9.45 -10.26 -13.75
C ILE A 70 -9.32 -11.34 -14.82
N LYS A 71 -10.40 -12.08 -15.12
CA LYS A 71 -10.41 -13.06 -16.21
C LYS A 71 -10.03 -12.41 -17.53
N THR A 72 -10.67 -11.28 -17.87
CA THR A 72 -10.37 -10.52 -19.10
C THR A 72 -8.93 -10.01 -19.14
N ILE A 73 -8.39 -9.51 -18.02
CA ILE A 73 -6.99 -9.04 -17.95
C ILE A 73 -6.02 -10.19 -18.18
N LEU A 74 -6.25 -11.36 -17.57
CA LEU A 74 -5.38 -12.52 -17.71
C LEU A 74 -5.44 -13.14 -19.12
N GLU A 75 -6.61 -13.13 -19.77
CA GLU A 75 -6.77 -13.56 -21.16
C GLU A 75 -6.01 -12.68 -22.16
N ASN A 76 -5.86 -11.39 -21.84
CA ASN A 76 -5.26 -10.38 -22.72
C ASN A 76 -3.94 -9.83 -22.16
N LEU A 77 -3.25 -10.60 -21.31
CA LEU A 77 -2.06 -10.14 -20.59
C LEU A 77 -0.89 -9.88 -21.56
N THR A 78 -0.55 -8.60 -21.72
CA THR A 78 0.57 -8.18 -22.58
C THR A 78 1.92 -8.53 -21.96
N ASP A 79 2.97 -8.63 -22.78
CA ASP A 79 4.32 -8.89 -22.26
C ASP A 79 4.81 -7.77 -21.35
N LYS A 80 4.46 -6.51 -21.66
CA LYS A 80 4.77 -5.39 -20.77
C LYS A 80 4.11 -5.53 -19.40
N GLN A 81 2.86 -6.01 -19.33
CA GLN A 81 2.18 -6.25 -18.06
C GLN A 81 2.79 -7.42 -17.28
N LYS A 82 3.25 -8.47 -17.96
CA LYS A 82 4.00 -9.58 -17.34
C LYS A 82 5.33 -9.11 -16.75
N GLU A 83 6.05 -8.26 -17.47
CA GLU A 83 7.28 -7.64 -16.99
C GLU A 83 7.02 -6.81 -15.74
N ILE A 84 5.99 -5.97 -15.75
CA ILE A 84 5.57 -5.17 -14.59
C ILE A 84 5.24 -6.08 -13.40
N ALA A 85 4.42 -7.12 -13.61
CA ALA A 85 4.04 -8.08 -12.56
C ALA A 85 5.28 -8.77 -11.95
N SER A 86 6.23 -9.16 -12.80
CA SER A 86 7.48 -9.81 -12.39
C SER A 86 8.40 -8.84 -11.64
N TYR A 87 8.62 -7.64 -12.17
CA TYR A 87 9.52 -6.64 -11.58
C TYR A 87 9.11 -6.28 -10.15
N TRP A 88 7.84 -5.94 -9.93
CA TRP A 88 7.30 -5.58 -8.61
C TRP A 88 7.09 -6.79 -7.67
N SER A 89 7.48 -7.98 -8.10
CA SER A 89 7.49 -9.21 -7.29
C SER A 89 8.87 -9.84 -7.19
N SER A 90 9.90 -9.21 -7.79
CA SER A 90 11.25 -9.76 -7.86
C SER A 90 12.01 -9.70 -6.54
N GLU A 91 11.68 -8.72 -5.70
CA GLU A 91 12.26 -8.53 -4.38
C GLU A 91 11.26 -7.87 -3.43
N ASN A 92 11.68 -7.63 -2.19
CA ASN A 92 10.85 -6.95 -1.21
C ASN A 92 10.59 -5.49 -1.63
N LEU A 93 9.31 -5.10 -1.76
CA LEU A 93 8.90 -3.76 -2.20
C LEU A 93 9.51 -2.62 -1.36
N ILE A 94 9.63 -2.81 -0.04
CA ILE A 94 10.21 -1.78 0.83
C ILE A 94 11.68 -1.54 0.46
N LEU A 95 12.42 -2.60 0.12
CA LEU A 95 13.81 -2.49 -0.33
C LEU A 95 13.90 -1.77 -1.70
N LEU A 96 13.01 -2.10 -2.66
CA LEU A 96 12.89 -1.37 -3.94
C LEU A 96 12.67 0.14 -3.71
N CYS A 97 11.75 0.48 -2.83
CA CYS A 97 11.47 1.86 -2.49
C CYS A 97 12.69 2.54 -1.85
N LEU A 98 13.36 1.91 -0.89
CA LEU A 98 14.57 2.44 -0.24
C LEU A 98 15.75 2.63 -1.21
N ASN A 99 15.87 1.78 -2.23
CA ASN A 99 16.85 1.98 -3.31
C ASN A 99 16.57 3.26 -4.10
N THR A 100 15.29 3.56 -4.35
CA THR A 100 14.88 4.81 -5.00
C THR A 100 15.11 6.02 -4.09
N VAL A 101 14.78 5.93 -2.80
CA VAL A 101 15.09 6.98 -1.81
C VAL A 101 16.59 7.29 -1.85
N SER A 102 17.44 6.26 -1.76
CA SER A 102 18.90 6.40 -1.78
C SER A 102 19.41 7.04 -3.06
N THR A 103 18.79 6.71 -4.20
CA THR A 103 19.12 7.32 -5.50
C THR A 103 18.78 8.80 -5.53
N LEU A 104 17.61 9.21 -5.01
CA LEU A 104 17.23 10.62 -4.93
C LEU A 104 18.13 11.41 -3.98
N LEU A 105 18.41 10.87 -2.78
CA LEU A 105 19.33 11.48 -1.82
C LEU A 105 20.69 11.78 -2.47
N LYS A 106 21.22 10.83 -3.24
CA LYS A 106 22.47 11.00 -4.00
C LYS A 106 22.35 12.04 -5.11
N ASN A 107 21.31 11.97 -5.93
CA ASN A 107 21.16 12.84 -7.10
C ASN A 107 20.96 14.31 -6.72
N TYR A 108 20.19 14.57 -5.67
CA TYR A 108 19.96 15.92 -5.13
C TYR A 108 21.05 16.38 -4.16
N LYS A 109 22.08 15.55 -3.94
CA LYS A 109 23.20 15.84 -3.01
C LYS A 109 22.70 16.24 -1.62
N VAL A 110 21.71 15.51 -1.13
CA VAL A 110 21.08 15.77 0.18
C VAL A 110 22.13 15.57 1.28
N PRO A 111 22.31 16.54 2.20
CA PRO A 111 23.24 16.41 3.31
C PRO A 111 22.94 15.21 4.20
N THR A 112 23.96 14.73 4.92
CA THR A 112 23.86 13.51 5.75
C THR A 112 22.75 13.57 6.79
N MET A 113 22.58 14.70 7.46
CA MET A 113 21.55 14.86 8.51
C MET A 113 20.13 14.75 7.95
N ASP A 114 19.86 15.45 6.85
CA ASP A 114 18.59 15.39 6.14
C ASP A 114 18.34 13.99 5.57
N SER A 115 19.37 13.35 5.02
CA SER A 115 19.30 11.97 4.52
C SER A 115 18.89 10.98 5.61
N ALA A 116 19.53 11.05 6.79
CA ALA A 116 19.20 10.20 7.92
C ALA A 116 17.74 10.41 8.38
N ARG A 117 17.29 11.66 8.41
CA ARG A 117 15.92 12.03 8.78
C ARG A 117 14.89 11.51 7.77
N ILE A 118 15.11 11.73 6.47
CA ILE A 118 14.24 11.22 5.39
C ILE A 118 14.16 9.69 5.47
N LEU A 119 15.28 8.99 5.63
CA LEU A 119 15.29 7.53 5.76
C LEU A 119 14.51 7.04 6.99
N SER A 120 14.65 7.71 8.13
CA SER A 120 13.87 7.40 9.34
C SER A 120 12.37 7.58 9.11
N ILE A 121 11.96 8.71 8.53
CA ILE A 121 10.55 8.99 8.22
C ILE A 121 10.00 7.93 7.27
N MET A 122 10.76 7.54 6.24
CA MET A 122 10.33 6.52 5.28
C MET A 122 10.18 5.14 5.93
N GLY A 123 11.12 4.75 6.79
CA GLY A 123 11.04 3.48 7.53
C GLY A 123 9.81 3.41 8.44
N ASP A 124 9.59 4.45 9.24
CA ASP A 124 8.43 4.57 10.13
C ASP A 124 7.12 4.63 9.32
N ALA A 125 7.11 5.36 8.20
CA ALA A 125 5.95 5.46 7.31
C ALA A 125 5.58 4.09 6.70
N PHE A 126 6.56 3.27 6.32
CA PHE A 126 6.30 1.93 5.80
C PHE A 126 5.76 0.98 6.87
N ASN A 127 6.28 1.06 8.09
CA ASN A 127 5.74 0.29 9.22
C ASN A 127 4.25 0.62 9.44
N ASP A 128 3.93 1.91 9.58
CA ASP A 128 2.57 2.37 9.84
C ASP A 128 1.62 2.01 8.70
N ALA A 129 2.08 2.15 7.45
CA ALA A 129 1.34 1.78 6.26
C ALA A 129 0.99 0.29 6.23
N MET A 130 1.93 -0.60 6.59
CA MET A 130 1.69 -2.04 6.63
C MET A 130 0.72 -2.42 7.74
N ALA A 131 0.91 -1.89 8.95
CA ALA A 131 0.01 -2.13 10.06
C ALA A 131 -1.43 -1.70 9.72
N LEU A 132 -1.62 -0.50 9.18
CA LEU A 132 -2.93 -0.02 8.73
C LEU A 132 -3.50 -0.85 7.57
N THR A 133 -2.67 -1.27 6.62
CA THR A 133 -3.08 -2.18 5.54
C THR A 133 -3.65 -3.48 6.11
N TYR A 134 -2.94 -4.10 7.05
CA TYR A 134 -3.33 -5.38 7.63
C TYR A 134 -4.55 -5.24 8.53
N TYR A 135 -4.70 -4.13 9.25
CA TYR A 135 -5.95 -3.78 9.92
C TYR A 135 -7.14 -3.82 8.93
N PHE A 136 -7.04 -3.17 7.77
CA PHE A 136 -8.13 -3.15 6.79
C PHE A 136 -8.35 -4.51 6.10
N LYS A 137 -7.27 -5.23 5.77
CA LYS A 137 -7.35 -6.59 5.22
C LYS A 137 -8.17 -7.50 6.12
N TYR A 138 -7.83 -7.56 7.41
CA TYR A 138 -8.49 -8.45 8.36
C TYR A 138 -9.82 -7.91 8.90
N LYS A 139 -10.09 -6.61 8.73
CA LYS A 139 -11.42 -6.03 8.94
C LYS A 139 -12.40 -6.45 7.85
N PHE A 140 -11.97 -6.42 6.58
CA PHE A 140 -12.86 -6.63 5.44
C PHE A 140 -12.90 -8.07 4.94
N LYS A 141 -11.79 -8.81 5.07
CA LYS A 141 -11.67 -10.24 4.72
C LYS A 141 -12.22 -10.56 3.33
N ILE A 142 -11.81 -9.79 2.32
CA ILE A 142 -12.21 -10.03 0.93
C ILE A 142 -11.42 -11.20 0.34
N PRO A 143 -12.09 -12.21 -0.25
CA PRO A 143 -11.42 -13.37 -0.84
C PRO A 143 -10.61 -13.02 -2.08
N ARG A 144 -9.52 -13.73 -2.31
CA ARG A 144 -8.67 -13.64 -3.51
C ARG A 144 -9.39 -14.16 -4.76
N PRO A 145 -8.99 -13.76 -5.97
CA PRO A 145 -9.58 -14.28 -7.22
C PRO A 145 -9.63 -15.81 -7.28
N ILE A 146 -8.55 -16.49 -6.88
CA ILE A 146 -8.44 -17.96 -6.92
C ILE A 146 -9.35 -18.69 -5.92
N GLN A 147 -9.81 -18.02 -4.87
CA GLN A 147 -10.78 -18.60 -3.94
C GLN A 147 -12.19 -18.61 -4.56
N LEU A 148 -12.49 -17.64 -5.43
CA LEU A 148 -13.78 -17.55 -6.13
C LEU A 148 -13.80 -18.29 -7.48
N GLU A 149 -12.64 -18.43 -8.12
CA GLU A 149 -12.44 -19.23 -9.33
C GLU A 149 -11.22 -20.15 -9.16
N PRO A 150 -11.40 -21.38 -8.62
CA PRO A 150 -10.27 -22.28 -8.32
C PRO A 150 -9.45 -22.72 -9.54
N ASN A 151 -10.04 -22.66 -10.74
CA ASN A 151 -9.36 -23.01 -12.00
C ASN A 151 -8.66 -21.81 -12.66
N LEU A 152 -8.70 -20.62 -12.04
CA LEU A 152 -8.08 -19.42 -12.58
C LEU A 152 -6.55 -19.58 -12.62
N LYS A 153 -5.98 -19.51 -13.81
CA LYS A 153 -4.52 -19.55 -14.01
C LYS A 153 -3.93 -18.16 -13.80
N THR A 154 -3.47 -17.86 -12.59
CA THR A 154 -2.81 -16.61 -12.26
C THR A 154 -1.37 -16.60 -12.77
N TYR A 155 -0.84 -15.41 -13.09
CA TYR A 155 0.55 -15.25 -13.50
C TYR A 155 1.51 -15.28 -12.31
N LEU A 156 1.09 -14.74 -11.17
CA LEU A 156 1.83 -14.79 -9.90
C LEU A 156 1.19 -15.79 -8.93
N LYS A 157 1.97 -16.26 -7.95
CA LYS A 157 1.46 -17.03 -6.82
C LYS A 157 0.73 -16.11 -5.84
N SER A 158 -0.45 -16.51 -5.39
CA SER A 158 -1.22 -15.76 -4.40
C SER A 158 -0.65 -15.95 -2.98
N SER A 159 -0.72 -14.91 -2.17
CA SER A 159 -0.39 -14.91 -0.74
C SER A 159 -1.59 -15.32 0.11
N TYR A 160 -1.34 -15.68 1.38
CA TYR A 160 -2.33 -16.15 2.35
C TYR A 160 -2.78 -15.01 3.29
N ASP A 161 -3.14 -13.87 2.70
CA ASP A 161 -3.76 -12.72 3.36
C ASP A 161 -4.97 -12.23 2.53
N PRO A 162 -5.95 -11.54 3.15
CA PRO A 162 -7.11 -11.02 2.42
C PRO A 162 -6.76 -10.09 1.25
N SER A 163 -7.59 -10.08 0.20
CA SER A 163 -7.32 -9.33 -1.03
C SER A 163 -7.36 -7.81 -0.86
N TYR A 164 -8.31 -7.28 -0.08
CA TYR A 164 -8.59 -5.85 -0.09
C TYR A 164 -8.04 -5.13 1.16
N PRO A 165 -7.21 -4.07 1.03
CA PRO A 165 -6.61 -3.55 -0.20
C PRO A 165 -5.30 -4.26 -0.62
N VAL A 166 -4.74 -3.89 -1.78
CA VAL A 166 -3.38 -4.31 -2.19
C VAL A 166 -2.34 -3.63 -1.31
N GLY A 167 -1.59 -4.40 -0.51
CA GLY A 167 -0.55 -3.83 0.37
C GLY A 167 0.58 -3.12 -0.40
N HIS A 168 0.96 -3.65 -1.57
CA HIS A 168 1.93 -2.98 -2.45
C HIS A 168 1.45 -1.60 -2.91
N ALA A 169 0.17 -1.45 -3.17
CA ALA A 169 -0.43 -0.18 -3.58
C ALA A 169 -0.46 0.83 -2.43
N VAL A 170 -0.70 0.37 -1.18
CA VAL A 170 -0.63 1.24 0.00
C VAL A 170 0.80 1.75 0.22
N ILE A 171 1.80 0.85 0.20
CA ILE A 171 3.22 1.24 0.31
C ILE A 171 3.61 2.21 -0.81
N ALA A 172 3.24 1.92 -2.05
CA ALA A 172 3.53 2.78 -3.19
C ALA A 172 2.87 4.16 -3.07
N GLY A 173 1.64 4.23 -2.55
CA GLY A 173 0.94 5.48 -2.28
C GLY A 173 1.61 6.33 -1.20
N VAL A 174 2.02 5.71 -0.08
CA VAL A 174 2.78 6.39 0.99
C VAL A 174 4.13 6.86 0.47
N PHE A 175 4.85 5.97 -0.22
CA PHE A 175 6.15 6.24 -0.81
C PHE A 175 6.14 7.46 -1.72
N SER A 176 5.23 7.47 -2.70
CA SER A 176 5.12 8.58 -3.66
C SER A 176 4.73 9.88 -2.98
N THR A 177 3.82 9.85 -2.01
CA THR A 177 3.32 11.05 -1.33
C THR A 177 4.37 11.67 -0.41
N VAL A 178 5.02 10.87 0.43
CA VAL A 178 6.04 11.38 1.37
C VAL A 178 7.28 11.87 0.62
N LEU A 179 7.75 11.15 -0.40
CA LEU A 179 8.90 11.62 -1.18
C LEU A 179 8.59 12.83 -2.04
N SER A 180 7.36 12.96 -2.55
CA SER A 180 6.94 14.16 -3.31
C SER A 180 7.03 15.44 -2.49
N TYR A 181 6.86 15.35 -1.16
CA TYR A 181 7.06 16.50 -0.28
C TYR A 181 8.53 16.96 -0.26
N PHE A 182 9.48 16.01 -0.15
CA PHE A 182 10.91 16.33 -0.16
C PHE A 182 11.47 16.65 -1.55
N PHE A 183 10.93 16.02 -2.60
CA PHE A 183 11.42 16.10 -3.99
C PHE A 183 10.27 16.43 -4.97
N PRO A 184 9.73 17.66 -4.95
CA PRO A 184 8.56 18.04 -5.75
C PRO A 184 8.77 17.90 -7.27
N ASP A 185 10.01 17.97 -7.75
CA ASP A 185 10.32 17.83 -9.18
C ASP A 185 10.29 16.37 -9.67
N GLU A 186 10.10 15.40 -8.75
CA GLU A 186 9.95 13.97 -9.05
C GLU A 186 8.50 13.48 -8.98
N ILE A 187 7.53 14.34 -8.64
CA ILE A 187 6.11 13.97 -8.45
C ILE A 187 5.57 13.12 -9.60
N GLY A 188 5.82 13.52 -10.84
CA GLY A 188 5.32 12.80 -12.02
C GLY A 188 5.86 11.36 -12.08
N GLN A 189 7.18 11.20 -11.90
CA GLN A 189 7.81 9.89 -11.94
C GLN A 189 7.39 9.02 -10.75
N LEU A 190 7.36 9.60 -9.54
CA LEU A 190 6.94 8.89 -8.32
C LEU A 190 5.50 8.40 -8.41
N ASN A 191 4.59 9.22 -8.94
CA ASN A 191 3.19 8.82 -9.15
C ASN A 191 3.08 7.71 -10.19
N ASN A 192 3.78 7.81 -11.32
CA ASN A 192 3.76 6.76 -12.34
C ASN A 192 4.29 5.42 -11.79
N THR A 193 5.40 5.46 -11.06
CA THR A 193 5.97 4.30 -10.37
C THR A 193 4.96 3.70 -9.40
N ALA A 194 4.22 4.53 -8.65
CA ALA A 194 3.23 4.05 -7.70
C ALA A 194 2.02 3.37 -8.35
N GLU A 195 1.49 3.95 -9.44
CA GLU A 195 0.41 3.37 -10.24
C GLU A 195 0.84 2.02 -10.85
N GLU A 196 2.07 1.94 -11.37
CA GLU A 196 2.62 0.70 -11.92
C GLU A 196 2.75 -0.40 -10.84
N ALA A 197 3.29 -0.06 -9.67
CA ALA A 197 3.42 -0.99 -8.55
C ALA A 197 2.05 -1.50 -8.05
N ALA A 198 1.04 -0.63 -8.00
CA ALA A 198 -0.31 -0.99 -7.59
C ALA A 198 -0.97 -1.98 -8.57
N MET A 199 -0.83 -1.73 -9.87
CA MET A 199 -1.42 -2.58 -10.91
C MET A 199 -0.65 -3.90 -11.10
N SER A 200 0.61 -3.99 -10.69
CA SER A 200 1.43 -5.20 -10.85
C SER A 200 0.75 -6.47 -10.32
N LYS A 201 0.02 -6.37 -9.21
CA LYS A 201 -0.64 -7.53 -8.59
C LYS A 201 -1.98 -7.88 -9.24
N VAL A 202 -2.59 -6.92 -9.92
CA VAL A 202 -3.75 -7.12 -10.81
C VAL A 202 -3.30 -7.86 -12.06
N TYR A 203 -2.20 -7.43 -12.68
CA TYR A 203 -1.58 -8.15 -13.81
C TYR A 203 -1.09 -9.55 -13.42
N GLY A 204 -0.68 -9.72 -12.16
CA GLY A 204 -0.39 -11.03 -11.59
C GLY A 204 -1.60 -11.95 -11.41
N GLY A 205 -2.83 -11.42 -11.48
CA GLY A 205 -4.08 -12.15 -11.27
C GLY A 205 -4.43 -12.44 -9.81
N ILE A 206 -3.72 -11.83 -8.85
CA ILE A 206 -3.85 -12.17 -7.42
C ILE A 206 -4.64 -11.12 -6.61
N HIS A 207 -5.05 -10.03 -7.24
CA HIS A 207 -5.86 -8.95 -6.66
C HIS A 207 -6.81 -8.38 -7.72
N TYR A 208 -7.89 -7.74 -7.30
CA TYR A 208 -8.83 -7.06 -8.21
C TYR A 208 -8.38 -5.61 -8.52
N PRO A 209 -8.82 -5.00 -9.63
CA PRO A 209 -8.53 -3.60 -9.94
C PRO A 209 -8.97 -2.63 -8.83
N ILE A 210 -10.13 -2.90 -8.21
CA ILE A 210 -10.62 -2.07 -7.09
C ILE A 210 -9.68 -2.13 -5.88
N ASP A 211 -9.06 -3.27 -5.59
CA ASP A 211 -8.13 -3.42 -4.47
C ASP A 211 -6.89 -2.53 -4.65
N ALA A 212 -6.40 -2.42 -5.90
CA ALA A 212 -5.25 -1.59 -6.24
C ALA A 212 -5.57 -0.10 -6.13
N LYS A 213 -6.70 0.32 -6.70
CA LYS A 213 -7.20 1.70 -6.62
C LYS A 213 -7.36 2.16 -5.18
N GLN A 214 -8.00 1.33 -4.35
CA GLN A 214 -8.30 1.67 -2.97
C GLN A 214 -7.07 1.57 -2.07
N GLY A 215 -6.12 0.68 -2.40
CA GLY A 215 -4.80 0.65 -1.78
C GLY A 215 -4.00 1.93 -2.03
N LEU A 216 -3.93 2.40 -3.27
CA LEU A 216 -3.27 3.68 -3.59
C LEU A 216 -3.94 4.85 -2.87
N ARG A 217 -5.27 4.88 -2.84
CA ARG A 217 -6.03 5.92 -2.14
C ARG A 217 -5.69 5.96 -0.66
N LEU A 218 -5.73 4.81 0.00
CA LEU A 218 -5.35 4.68 1.41
C LEU A 218 -3.90 5.11 1.64
N GLY A 219 -2.97 4.63 0.80
CA GLY A 219 -1.56 4.96 0.91
C GLY A 219 -1.27 6.45 0.75
N ARG A 220 -1.91 7.10 -0.23
CA ARG A 220 -1.78 8.55 -0.43
C ARG A 220 -2.31 9.33 0.77
N GLN A 221 -3.46 8.94 1.30
CA GLN A 221 -4.01 9.58 2.51
C GLN A 221 -3.08 9.43 3.72
N ILE A 222 -2.56 8.22 3.96
CA ILE A 222 -1.57 7.96 5.03
C ILE A 222 -0.35 8.85 4.83
N GLY A 223 0.20 8.90 3.61
CA GLY A 223 1.35 9.75 3.29
C GLY A 223 1.08 11.23 3.53
N SER A 224 -0.11 11.73 3.19
CA SER A 224 -0.50 13.13 3.46
C SER A 224 -0.56 13.42 4.96
N ILE A 225 -1.15 12.53 5.76
CA ILE A 225 -1.21 12.68 7.22
C ILE A 225 0.21 12.70 7.82
N ILE A 226 1.09 11.83 7.33
CA ILE A 226 2.50 11.82 7.75
C ILE A 226 3.18 13.14 7.40
N VAL A 227 3.05 13.62 6.16
CA VAL A 227 3.60 14.92 5.73
C VAL A 227 3.07 16.06 6.60
N ASP A 228 1.77 16.09 6.87
CA ASP A 228 1.15 17.11 7.73
C ASP A 228 1.67 17.06 9.18
N SER A 229 2.07 15.89 9.66
CA SER A 229 2.63 15.73 11.00
C SER A 229 4.08 16.21 11.14
N ILE A 230 4.86 16.22 10.04
CA ILE A 230 6.29 16.56 10.05
C ILE A 230 6.59 17.94 9.46
N LYS A 231 5.72 18.50 8.61
CA LYS A 231 6.06 19.69 7.80
C LYS A 231 6.37 20.95 8.61
N ASP A 232 5.84 21.02 9.82
CA ASP A 232 6.00 22.15 10.74
C ASP A 232 7.11 21.90 11.79
N ASP A 233 7.83 20.78 11.71
CA ASP A 233 8.95 20.50 12.62
C ASP A 233 10.07 21.53 12.46
N SER A 234 10.52 22.07 13.60
CA SER A 234 11.58 23.08 13.65
C SER A 234 12.64 22.77 14.70
N ASN A 235 13.85 23.29 14.53
CA ASN A 235 14.88 23.25 15.57
C ASN A 235 14.60 24.28 16.67
N SER A 236 15.49 24.36 17.67
CA SER A 236 15.38 25.31 18.79
C SER A 236 15.43 26.79 18.39
N LEU A 237 15.80 27.09 17.14
CA LEU A 237 15.83 28.45 16.58
C LEU A 237 14.56 28.76 15.76
N GLY A 238 13.62 27.82 15.66
CA GLY A 238 12.40 27.96 14.85
C GLY A 238 12.60 27.77 13.35
N ASN A 239 13.79 27.32 12.90
CA ASN A 239 14.02 27.00 11.50
C ASN A 239 13.46 25.62 11.18
N SER A 240 12.76 25.49 10.05
CA SER A 240 12.31 24.19 9.54
C SER A 240 13.49 23.23 9.41
N ILE A 241 13.28 21.98 9.82
CA ILE A 241 14.28 20.90 9.72
C ILE A 241 13.95 19.91 8.59
N ASN A 242 12.92 20.19 7.80
CA ASN A 242 12.52 19.41 6.64
C ASN A 242 12.69 20.25 5.37
N ASN A 243 13.88 20.16 4.76
CA ASN A 243 14.21 20.90 3.55
C ASN A 243 13.58 20.26 2.30
N ILE A 244 13.16 21.12 1.36
CA ILE A 244 12.61 20.71 0.07
C ILE A 244 13.71 20.86 -1.00
N TYR A 245 13.93 19.81 -1.77
CA TYR A 245 14.99 19.70 -2.76
C TYR A 245 14.44 19.80 -4.18
N ARG A 246 14.97 20.75 -4.97
CA ARG A 246 14.60 21.00 -6.37
C ARG A 246 15.79 20.83 -7.30
N LYS A 247 15.53 20.49 -8.56
CA LYS A 247 16.55 20.42 -9.62
C LYS A 247 17.12 21.82 -9.82
N SER A 248 18.45 21.91 -9.77
CA SER A 248 19.22 23.12 -10.08
C SER A 248 19.14 23.49 -11.55
#